data_AF-A0A7S1QW86-F1
#
_entry.id   AF-A0A7S1QW86-F1
#
_cell.length_a   1.000
_cell.length_b   1.000
_cell.length_c   1.000
_cell.angle_alpha   90.00
_cell.angle_beta   90.00
_cell.angle_gamma   90.00
#
_symmetry.space_group_name_H-M   'P 1'
#
loop_
_entity.id
_entity.type
_entity.pdbx_description
1 polymer ?
#
loop_
_entity_poly.entity_id
_entity_poly.type
_entity_poly.pdbx_seq_one_letter_code
_entity_poly.pdbx_strand_id
1 'polypeptide(L)'
;RSSNKFYTLVTPPGWAFSIWGLIFVAQAASLICALVPKTSGPAKQVFDWQLASAWIATCVLQSVWSFVFAYTVDFAAVLLALSVVSTVAQQILALRRIAALREDGTVTKFRGIVLYVACVVPFSIHGGGTAAAAGLNANIAGVNHELTATAQLAFAIGTLLWGFAAAWTFGVFGTPLSAWSSDPAYAGALVWALYAIASHSTSRPENAVDAVVTFPDDSIIPPALSRVSTFAATLLVVAIVARGAVDAARLTRADDVPSSPTKVHSRSASLTG
;
A
#
# COMPACT_ATOMS: atom_id res chain seq x y z
N ARG A 1 5.59 10.09 27.63
CA ARG A 1 4.77 11.15 26.96
C ARG A 1 3.91 10.43 25.94
N SER A 2 2.64 10.20 26.28
CA SER A 2 1.70 9.33 25.57
C SER A 2 1.13 9.98 24.31
N SER A 3 0.51 9.18 23.44
CA SER A 3 -0.16 9.50 22.17
C SER A 3 -1.18 10.65 22.19
N ASN A 4 -1.45 11.25 23.36
CA ASN A 4 -2.45 12.31 23.53
C ASN A 4 -1.97 13.68 23.04
N LYS A 5 -0.70 13.82 22.63
CA LYS A 5 -0.13 15.10 22.14
C LYS A 5 -0.58 15.45 20.71
N PHE A 6 -1.02 14.47 19.91
CA PHE A 6 -1.28 14.64 18.48
C PHE A 6 -2.63 14.01 18.08
N TYR A 7 -3.68 14.40 18.78
CA TYR A 7 -5.03 13.92 18.49
C TYR A 7 -5.63 14.72 17.32
N THR A 8 -6.12 14.02 16.30
CA THR A 8 -6.77 14.57 15.11
C THR A 8 -8.06 13.81 14.84
N LEU A 9 -8.90 14.33 13.95
CA LEU A 9 -10.14 13.68 13.51
C LEU A 9 -9.94 12.30 12.86
N VAL A 10 -8.72 12.00 12.38
CA VAL A 10 -8.37 10.75 11.70
C VAL A 10 -7.27 9.98 12.43
N THR A 11 -7.01 10.29 13.70
CA THR A 11 -6.01 9.56 14.49
C THR A 11 -6.55 8.17 14.81
N PRO A 12 -5.87 7.08 14.37
CA PRO A 12 -6.31 5.74 14.69
C PRO A 12 -5.91 5.34 16.12
N PRO A 13 -6.53 4.28 16.69
CA PRO A 13 -6.10 3.72 17.97
C PRO A 13 -4.67 3.16 17.90
N GLY A 14 -4.01 3.09 19.05
CA GLY A 14 -2.61 2.65 19.16
C GLY A 14 -2.32 1.27 18.54
N TRP A 15 -3.28 0.33 18.57
CA TRP A 15 -3.11 -0.99 17.95
C TRP A 15 -2.95 -0.92 16.43
N ALA A 16 -3.47 0.13 15.77
CA ALA A 16 -3.37 0.28 14.32
C ALA A 16 -1.92 0.36 13.85
N PHE A 17 -1.04 0.92 14.68
CA PHE A 17 0.39 1.02 14.43
C PHE A 17 1.12 -0.33 14.52
N SER A 18 0.47 -1.41 14.96
CA SER A 18 1.05 -2.76 14.92
C SER A 18 1.32 -3.26 13.49
N ILE A 19 0.71 -2.63 12.47
CA ILE A 19 0.99 -2.93 11.06
C ILE A 19 2.48 -2.78 10.71
N TRP A 20 3.21 -1.89 11.38
CA TRP A 20 4.66 -1.73 11.20
C TRP A 20 5.43 -3.02 11.55
N GLY A 21 5.03 -3.70 12.61
CA GLY A 21 5.63 -4.99 12.99
C GLY A 21 5.44 -6.05 11.90
N LEU A 22 4.22 -6.12 11.33
CA LEU A 22 3.92 -7.02 10.22
C LEU A 22 4.76 -6.67 8.98
N ILE A 23 4.86 -5.39 8.63
CA ILE A 23 5.66 -4.90 7.49
C ILE A 23 7.13 -5.30 7.64
N PHE A 24 7.74 -5.02 8.79
CA PHE A 24 9.17 -5.28 8.99
C PHE A 24 9.48 -6.78 9.03
N VAL A 25 8.64 -7.59 9.68
CA VAL A 25 8.80 -9.06 9.66
C VAL A 25 8.67 -9.59 8.23
N ALA A 26 7.68 -9.10 7.48
CA ALA A 26 7.45 -9.54 6.12
C ALA A 26 8.62 -9.16 5.18
N GLN A 27 9.18 -7.95 5.31
CA GLN A 27 10.35 -7.53 4.53
C GLN A 27 11.63 -8.27 4.91
N ALA A 28 11.82 -8.57 6.20
CA ALA A 28 12.92 -9.42 6.64
C ALA A 28 12.80 -10.83 6.03
N ALA A 29 11.60 -11.39 6.00
CA ALA A 29 11.34 -12.66 5.33
C ALA A 29 11.60 -12.58 3.81
N SER A 30 11.21 -11.50 3.13
CA SER A 30 11.53 -11.26 1.71
C SER A 30 13.03 -11.33 1.44
N LEU A 31 13.83 -10.66 2.29
CA LEU A 31 15.27 -10.63 2.16
C LEU A 31 15.87 -12.03 2.37
N ILE A 32 15.41 -12.76 3.38
CA ILE A 32 15.83 -14.15 3.60
C ILE A 32 15.49 -15.01 2.38
N CYS A 33 14.28 -14.88 1.81
CA CYS A 33 13.89 -15.58 0.59
C CYS A 33 14.80 -15.26 -0.61
N ALA A 34 15.28 -14.02 -0.74
CA ALA A 34 16.21 -13.61 -1.79
C ALA A 34 17.63 -14.18 -1.59
N LEU A 35 18.06 -14.32 -0.33
CA LEU A 35 19.40 -14.79 0.04
C LEU A 35 19.53 -16.33 0.02
N VAL A 36 18.43 -17.07 0.23
CA VAL A 36 18.46 -18.55 0.24
C VAL A 36 18.79 -19.11 -1.16
N PRO A 37 19.87 -19.90 -1.33
CA PRO A 37 20.34 -20.35 -2.65
C PRO A 37 19.30 -21.09 -3.48
N LYS A 38 18.44 -21.91 -2.83
CA LYS A 38 17.40 -22.72 -3.48
C LYS A 38 16.28 -21.88 -4.12
N THR A 39 16.01 -20.70 -3.58
CA THR A 39 15.02 -19.74 -4.12
C THR A 39 15.68 -18.64 -4.96
N SER A 40 17.01 -18.51 -4.88
CA SER A 40 17.76 -17.34 -5.31
C SER A 40 17.78 -17.04 -6.81
N GLY A 41 17.60 -17.99 -7.73
CA GLY A 41 17.70 -17.69 -9.17
C GLY A 41 16.70 -16.61 -9.62
N PRO A 42 15.40 -16.91 -9.65
CA PRO A 42 14.38 -15.92 -9.95
C PRO A 42 14.22 -14.84 -8.89
N ALA A 43 14.41 -15.16 -7.60
CA ALA A 43 14.27 -14.16 -6.54
C ALA A 43 15.35 -13.07 -6.62
N LYS A 44 16.61 -13.40 -6.96
CA LYS A 44 17.67 -12.40 -7.19
C LYS A 44 17.41 -11.54 -8.42
N GLN A 45 16.74 -12.08 -9.45
CA GLN A 45 16.35 -11.31 -10.62
C GLN A 45 15.24 -10.30 -10.31
N VAL A 46 14.37 -10.60 -9.34
CA VAL A 46 13.42 -9.63 -8.80
C VAL A 46 14.13 -8.61 -7.89
N PHE A 47 15.04 -9.07 -7.02
CA PHE A 47 15.88 -8.24 -6.15
C PHE A 47 17.14 -7.72 -6.84
N ASP A 48 16.94 -7.01 -7.96
CA ASP A 48 18.03 -6.32 -8.64
C ASP A 48 18.46 -5.05 -7.88
N TRP A 49 19.52 -4.39 -8.38
CA TRP A 49 20.03 -3.16 -7.78
C TRP A 49 19.01 -2.01 -7.78
N GLN A 50 18.06 -1.98 -8.73
CA GLN A 50 17.04 -0.94 -8.79
C GLN A 50 16.05 -1.11 -7.64
N LEU A 51 15.58 -2.34 -7.39
CA LEU A 51 14.73 -2.63 -6.24
C LEU A 51 15.48 -2.40 -4.92
N ALA A 52 16.72 -2.87 -4.82
CA ALA A 52 17.54 -2.73 -3.61
C ALA A 52 17.83 -1.26 -3.27
N SER A 53 18.21 -0.44 -4.26
CA SER A 53 18.47 0.99 -4.03
C SER A 53 17.23 1.76 -3.63
N ALA A 54 16.07 1.46 -4.21
CA ALA A 54 14.80 2.02 -3.76
C ALA A 54 14.47 1.59 -2.32
N TRP A 55 14.68 0.32 -1.96
CA TRP A 55 14.47 -0.16 -0.60
C TRP A 55 15.39 0.54 0.41
N ILE A 56 16.68 0.67 0.10
CA ILE A 56 17.63 1.41 0.93
C ILE A 56 17.18 2.86 1.11
N ALA A 57 16.74 3.53 0.04
CA ALA A 57 16.22 4.89 0.12
C ALA A 57 15.00 4.97 1.05
N THR A 58 14.08 4.01 0.98
CA THR A 58 12.95 3.92 1.92
C THR A 58 13.41 3.74 3.36
N CYS A 59 14.36 2.85 3.63
CA CYS A 59 14.89 2.64 4.98
C CYS A 59 15.53 3.92 5.55
N VAL A 60 16.30 4.64 4.73
CA VAL A 60 16.89 5.93 5.13
C VAL A 60 15.81 6.95 5.41
N LEU A 61 14.86 7.14 4.50
CA LEU A 61 13.76 8.10 4.67
C LEU A 61 12.92 7.79 5.91
N GLN A 62 12.60 6.52 6.17
CA GLN A 62 11.84 6.09 7.35
C GLN A 62 12.62 6.28 8.66
N SER A 63 13.94 6.06 8.63
CA SER A 63 14.81 6.31 9.78
C SER A 63 14.85 7.80 10.10
N VAL A 64 15.09 8.65 9.09
CA VAL A 64 15.10 10.11 9.23
C VAL A 64 13.73 10.61 9.66
N TRP A 65 12.66 10.08 9.08
CA TRP A 65 11.29 10.40 9.48
C TRP A 65 11.06 10.14 10.97
N SER A 66 11.50 8.99 11.49
CA SER A 66 11.32 8.64 12.91
C SER A 66 12.01 9.65 13.84
N PHE A 67 13.20 10.12 13.47
CA PHE A 67 13.89 11.18 14.20
C PHE A 67 13.18 12.52 14.06
N VAL A 68 12.85 12.95 12.84
CA VAL A 68 12.20 14.23 12.57
C VAL A 68 10.84 14.33 13.24
N PHE A 69 10.02 13.27 13.18
CA PHE A 69 8.70 13.22 13.80
C PHE A 69 8.75 13.47 15.31
N ALA A 70 9.87 13.15 15.98
CA ALA A 70 10.06 13.45 17.40
C ALA A 70 10.23 14.96 17.68
N TYR A 71 10.65 15.76 16.70
CA TYR A 71 10.95 17.19 16.84
C TYR A 71 9.97 18.10 16.08
N THR A 72 9.71 17.82 14.80
CA THR A 72 8.87 18.65 13.90
C THR A 72 7.99 17.78 13.01
N VAL A 73 6.66 17.92 13.15
CA VAL A 73 5.70 17.07 12.42
C VAL A 73 5.59 17.46 10.94
N ASP A 74 5.74 18.74 10.61
CA ASP A 74 5.46 19.25 9.26
C ASP A 74 6.42 18.69 8.22
N PHE A 75 7.71 18.63 8.55
CA PHE A 75 8.73 18.02 7.70
C PHE A 75 8.61 16.49 7.67
N ALA A 76 8.08 15.88 8.74
CA ALA A 76 7.84 14.45 8.81
C ALA A 76 6.81 13.98 7.77
N ALA A 77 5.78 14.78 7.48
CA ALA A 77 4.80 14.46 6.45
C ALA A 77 5.43 14.39 5.05
N VAL A 78 6.35 15.31 4.73
CA VAL A 78 7.07 15.33 3.45
C VAL A 78 7.97 14.11 3.30
N LEU A 79 8.71 13.74 4.36
CA LEU A 79 9.58 12.55 4.35
C LEU A 79 8.78 11.25 4.15
N LEU A 80 7.59 11.15 4.75
CA LEU A 80 6.70 10.02 4.47
C LEU A 80 6.18 10.04 3.04
N ALA A 81 5.77 11.19 2.50
CA ALA A 81 5.33 11.28 1.10
C ALA A 81 6.42 10.83 0.12
N LEU A 82 7.68 11.20 0.36
CA LEU A 82 8.82 10.70 -0.41
C LEU A 82 9.03 9.18 -0.22
N SER A 83 8.82 8.67 1.00
CA SER A 83 8.86 7.23 1.28
C SER A 83 7.75 6.46 0.55
N VAL A 84 6.55 7.05 0.41
CA VAL A 84 5.46 6.49 -0.40
C VAL A 84 5.89 6.32 -1.85
N VAL A 85 6.48 7.35 -2.46
CA VAL A 85 6.96 7.27 -3.85
C VAL A 85 7.98 6.14 -4.00
N SER A 86 8.91 6.02 -3.06
CA SER A 86 9.93 4.96 -3.09
C SER A 86 9.34 3.55 -2.95
N THR A 87 8.39 3.35 -2.03
CA THR A 87 7.71 2.05 -1.84
C THR A 87 6.79 1.66 -3.00
N VAL A 88 6.08 2.62 -3.59
CA VAL A 88 5.28 2.39 -4.81
C VAL A 88 6.19 2.04 -5.99
N ALA A 89 7.34 2.70 -6.13
CA ALA A 89 8.32 2.34 -7.14
C ALA A 89 8.83 0.89 -6.96
N GLN A 90 9.13 0.47 -5.73
CA GLN A 90 9.53 -0.91 -5.42
C GLN A 90 8.45 -1.92 -5.84
N GLN A 91 7.20 -1.66 -5.47
CA GLN A 91 6.06 -2.50 -5.86
C GLN A 91 5.96 -2.66 -7.38
N ILE A 92 5.98 -1.54 -8.12
CA ILE A 92 5.86 -1.55 -9.59
C ILE A 92 7.01 -2.32 -10.23
N LEU A 93 8.25 -2.10 -9.77
CA LEU A 93 9.42 -2.80 -10.27
C LEU A 93 9.32 -4.31 -10.01
N ALA A 94 9.00 -4.71 -8.79
CA ALA A 94 8.88 -6.12 -8.42
C ALA A 94 7.79 -6.84 -9.23
N LEU A 95 6.61 -6.22 -9.41
CA LEU A 95 5.52 -6.75 -10.23
C LEU A 95 5.94 -6.93 -11.70
N ARG A 96 6.57 -5.91 -12.29
CA ARG A 96 7.05 -5.97 -13.68
C ARG A 96 8.08 -7.07 -13.90
N ARG A 97 8.99 -7.26 -12.94
CA ARG A 97 10.00 -8.33 -13.02
C ARG A 97 9.36 -9.71 -12.94
N ILE A 98 8.44 -9.94 -12.00
CA ILE A 98 7.74 -11.23 -11.90
C ILE A 98 6.95 -11.53 -13.18
N ALA A 99 6.31 -10.52 -13.77
CA ALA A 99 5.62 -10.66 -15.05
C ALA A 99 6.56 -11.08 -16.18
N ALA A 100 7.70 -10.38 -16.35
CA ALA A 100 8.71 -10.73 -17.36
C ALA A 100 9.25 -12.16 -17.17
N LEU A 101 9.56 -12.56 -15.94
CA LEU A 101 10.05 -13.92 -15.65
C LEU A 101 9.03 -15.02 -15.95
N ARG A 102 7.74 -14.69 -15.90
CA ARG A 102 6.66 -15.60 -16.27
C ARG A 102 6.49 -15.68 -17.79
N GLU A 103 6.58 -14.55 -18.49
CA GLU A 103 6.52 -14.49 -19.96
C GLU A 103 7.68 -15.27 -20.59
N ASP A 104 8.88 -15.17 -20.03
CA ASP A 104 10.07 -15.90 -20.48
C ASP A 104 10.07 -17.39 -20.08
N GLY A 105 9.02 -17.88 -19.41
CA GLY A 105 8.92 -19.27 -18.95
C GLY A 105 9.90 -19.66 -17.82
N THR A 106 10.69 -18.70 -17.32
CA THR A 106 11.68 -18.92 -16.24
C THR A 106 11.00 -19.30 -14.92
N VAL A 107 9.77 -18.84 -14.71
CA VAL A 107 9.00 -19.04 -13.47
C VAL A 107 7.65 -19.67 -13.78
N THR A 108 7.37 -20.80 -13.14
CA THR A 108 6.05 -21.45 -13.20
C THR A 108 4.98 -20.63 -12.48
N LYS A 109 3.70 -20.85 -12.77
CA LYS A 109 2.57 -20.16 -12.11
C LYS A 109 2.66 -20.22 -10.57
N PHE A 110 2.92 -21.41 -10.01
CA PHE A 110 3.07 -21.59 -8.56
C PHE A 110 4.24 -20.79 -8.00
N ARG A 111 5.41 -20.85 -8.66
CA ARG A 111 6.59 -20.12 -8.23
C ARG A 111 6.40 -18.60 -8.36
N GLY A 112 5.62 -18.15 -9.33
CA GLY A 112 5.22 -16.75 -9.47
C GLY A 112 4.38 -16.25 -8.29
N ILE A 113 3.45 -17.06 -7.78
CA ILE A 113 2.68 -16.73 -6.57
C ILE A 113 3.62 -16.61 -5.36
N VAL A 114 4.54 -17.58 -5.19
CA VAL A 114 5.52 -17.52 -4.10
C VAL A 114 6.37 -16.26 -4.18
N LEU A 115 6.84 -15.88 -5.37
CA LEU A 115 7.59 -14.64 -5.58
C LEU A 115 6.74 -13.40 -5.33
N TYR A 116 5.46 -13.39 -5.69
CA TYR A 116 4.57 -12.27 -5.40
C TYR A 116 4.38 -12.11 -3.88
N VAL A 117 4.06 -13.19 -3.16
CA VAL A 117 3.87 -13.14 -1.70
C VAL A 117 5.17 -12.78 -0.99
N ALA A 118 6.31 -13.32 -1.43
CA ALA A 118 7.59 -13.06 -0.79
C ALA A 118 8.18 -11.69 -1.16
N CYS A 119 8.03 -11.22 -2.40
CA CYS A 119 8.79 -10.08 -2.93
C CYS A 119 7.93 -8.86 -3.27
N VAL A 120 6.61 -8.96 -3.29
CA VAL A 120 5.71 -7.83 -3.65
C VAL A 120 4.87 -7.44 -2.45
N VAL A 121 4.11 -8.38 -1.89
CA VAL A 121 3.18 -8.12 -0.76
C VAL A 121 3.81 -7.30 0.37
N PRO A 122 5.05 -7.57 0.82
CA PRO A 122 5.64 -6.82 1.94
C PRO A 122 5.94 -5.34 1.62
N PHE A 123 6.35 -5.04 0.39
CA PHE A 123 6.55 -3.65 -0.06
C PHE A 123 5.24 -2.93 -0.34
N SER A 124 4.23 -3.67 -0.78
CA SER A 124 2.92 -3.13 -1.11
C SER A 124 2.13 -2.76 0.15
N ILE A 125 2.13 -3.62 1.17
CA ILE A 125 1.59 -3.29 2.50
C ILE A 125 2.36 -2.10 3.08
N HIS A 126 3.69 -2.05 2.91
CA HIS A 126 4.49 -0.90 3.34
C HIS A 126 4.06 0.39 2.65
N GLY A 127 3.87 0.37 1.33
CA GLY A 127 3.44 1.55 0.58
C GLY A 127 2.05 2.04 1.00
N GLY A 128 1.08 1.14 1.16
CA GLY A 128 -0.26 1.50 1.61
C GLY A 128 -0.26 2.03 3.05
N GLY A 129 0.48 1.39 3.95
CA GLY A 129 0.64 1.86 5.34
C GLY A 129 1.35 3.21 5.44
N THR A 130 2.39 3.43 4.63
CA THR A 130 3.11 4.71 4.57
C THR A 130 2.22 5.81 4.01
N ALA A 131 1.37 5.51 3.02
CA ALA A 131 0.42 6.48 2.48
C ALA A 131 -0.63 6.92 3.53
N ALA A 132 -1.13 5.98 4.33
CA ALA A 132 -1.99 6.31 5.47
C ALA A 132 -1.27 7.19 6.51
N ALA A 133 -0.04 6.82 6.87
CA ALA A 133 0.76 7.59 7.83
C ALA A 133 1.10 9.00 7.33
N ALA A 134 1.34 9.18 6.02
CA ALA A 134 1.54 10.49 5.42
C ALA A 134 0.29 11.37 5.56
N GLY A 135 -0.90 10.81 5.30
CA GLY A 135 -2.18 11.50 5.51
C GLY A 135 -2.39 11.88 6.98
N LEU A 136 -2.10 10.97 7.91
CA LEU A 136 -2.18 11.27 9.35
C LEU A 136 -1.24 12.43 9.73
N ASN A 137 0.02 12.41 9.29
CA ASN A 137 0.97 13.47 9.62
C ASN A 137 0.57 14.83 9.03
N ALA A 138 -0.07 14.87 7.86
CA ALA A 138 -0.63 16.10 7.32
C ALA A 138 -1.74 16.67 8.22
N ASN A 139 -2.59 15.81 8.80
CA ASN A 139 -3.60 16.26 9.77
C ASN A 139 -2.96 16.76 11.07
N ILE A 140 -1.94 16.07 11.58
CA ILE A 140 -1.22 16.49 12.79
C ILE A 140 -0.53 17.85 12.56
N ALA A 141 0.08 18.06 11.38
CA ALA A 141 0.65 19.35 11.00
C ALA A 141 -0.42 20.46 10.99
N GLY A 142 -1.61 20.18 10.43
CA GLY A 142 -2.74 21.12 10.46
C GLY A 142 -3.17 21.49 11.88
N VAL A 143 -3.20 20.53 12.79
CA VAL A 143 -3.49 20.79 14.22
C VAL A 143 -2.38 21.63 14.87
N ASN A 144 -1.10 21.31 14.63
CA ASN A 144 0.03 22.06 15.18
C ASN A 144 0.09 23.52 14.70
N HIS A 145 -0.45 23.79 13.50
CA HIS A 145 -0.59 25.14 12.96
C HIS A 145 -1.89 25.83 13.35
N GLU A 146 -2.63 25.30 14.33
CA GLU A 146 -3.86 25.88 14.88
C GLU A 146 -4.92 26.17 13.79
N LEU A 147 -5.01 25.30 12.77
CA LEU A 147 -6.03 25.44 11.74
C LEU A 147 -7.43 25.46 12.36
N THR A 148 -8.33 26.25 11.77
CA THR A 148 -9.73 26.32 12.22
C THR A 148 -10.40 24.94 12.16
N ALA A 149 -11.45 24.73 12.97
CA ALA A 149 -12.23 23.49 12.96
C ALA A 149 -12.67 23.08 11.53
N THR A 150 -13.18 24.03 10.75
CA THR A 150 -13.58 23.80 9.35
C THR A 150 -12.40 23.34 8.48
N ALA A 151 -11.24 23.95 8.65
CA ALA A 151 -10.04 23.54 7.92
C ALA A 151 -9.55 22.15 8.35
N GLN A 152 -9.52 21.84 9.65
CA GLN A 152 -9.16 20.51 10.13
C GLN A 152 -10.11 19.42 9.60
N LEU A 153 -11.42 19.69 9.56
CA LEU A 153 -12.39 18.79 8.95
C LEU A 153 -12.15 18.60 7.45
N ALA A 154 -11.84 19.67 6.72
CA ALA A 154 -11.50 19.58 5.30
C ALA A 154 -10.24 18.74 5.07
N PHE A 155 -9.20 18.89 5.90
CA PHE A 155 -8.00 18.06 5.86
C PHE A 155 -8.31 16.58 6.16
N ALA A 156 -9.14 16.30 7.17
CA ALA A 156 -9.57 14.95 7.50
C ALA A 156 -10.28 14.28 6.32
N ILE A 157 -11.26 14.96 5.72
CA ILE A 157 -11.98 14.46 4.53
C ILE A 157 -11.02 14.28 3.36
N GLY A 158 -10.17 15.27 3.08
CA GLY A 158 -9.22 15.23 1.97
C GLY A 158 -8.24 14.05 2.08
N THR A 159 -7.73 13.78 3.27
CA THR A 159 -6.82 12.65 3.50
C THR A 159 -7.51 11.28 3.44
N LEU A 160 -8.78 11.18 3.85
CA LEU A 160 -9.59 9.97 3.64
C LEU A 160 -9.86 9.73 2.15
N LEU A 161 -10.20 10.77 1.39
CA LEU A 161 -10.39 10.70 -0.06
C LEU A 161 -9.10 10.33 -0.78
N TRP A 162 -7.97 10.89 -0.36
CA TRP A 162 -6.64 10.51 -0.85
C TRP A 162 -6.36 9.03 -0.62
N GLY A 163 -6.55 8.53 0.60
CA GLY A 163 -6.36 7.12 0.93
C GLY A 163 -7.26 6.20 0.09
N PHE A 164 -8.54 6.57 -0.06
CA PHE A 164 -9.46 5.83 -0.91
C PHE A 164 -9.03 5.83 -2.38
N ALA A 165 -8.68 6.99 -2.94
CA ALA A 165 -8.24 7.12 -4.33
C ALA A 165 -6.93 6.37 -4.59
N ALA A 166 -5.99 6.40 -3.64
CA ALA A 166 -4.75 5.63 -3.71
C ALA A 166 -5.03 4.12 -3.69
N ALA A 167 -5.89 3.64 -2.78
CA ALA A 167 -6.29 2.23 -2.73
C ALA A 167 -7.01 1.79 -4.02
N TRP A 168 -7.89 2.65 -4.55
CA TRP A 168 -8.61 2.38 -5.79
C TRP A 168 -7.65 2.29 -6.99
N THR A 169 -6.74 3.25 -7.10
CA THR A 169 -5.78 3.34 -8.22
C THR A 169 -4.73 2.25 -8.14
N PHE A 170 -4.01 2.14 -7.02
CA PHE A 170 -2.88 1.21 -6.92
C PHE A 170 -3.30 -0.21 -6.50
N GLY A 171 -4.46 -0.37 -5.84
CA GLY A 171 -4.87 -1.68 -5.35
C GLY A 171 -5.93 -2.40 -6.16
N VAL A 172 -6.89 -1.67 -6.75
CA VAL A 172 -8.03 -2.30 -7.44
C VAL A 172 -7.86 -2.32 -8.95
N PHE A 173 -7.62 -1.15 -9.56
CA PHE A 173 -7.59 -1.02 -11.03
C PHE A 173 -6.18 -1.00 -11.63
N GLY A 174 -5.18 -0.71 -10.79
CA GLY A 174 -3.83 -0.45 -11.25
C GLY A 174 -3.71 0.95 -11.85
N THR A 175 -2.47 1.41 -11.96
CA THR A 175 -2.15 2.67 -12.62
C THR A 175 -2.49 2.61 -14.12
N PRO A 176 -2.94 3.73 -14.72
CA PRO A 176 -3.17 3.80 -16.17
C PRO A 176 -1.89 3.57 -16.98
N LEU A 177 -0.71 3.71 -16.34
CA LEU A 177 0.60 3.46 -16.93
C LEU A 177 0.99 1.97 -16.92
N SER A 178 0.24 1.11 -16.22
CA SER A 178 0.49 -0.32 -16.20
C SER A 178 -0.73 -1.10 -15.71
N ALA A 179 -1.38 -1.84 -16.62
CA ALA A 179 -2.47 -2.77 -16.29
C ALA A 179 -2.05 -3.89 -15.31
N TRP A 180 -0.75 -4.04 -15.04
CA TRP A 180 -0.16 -5.02 -14.13
C TRP A 180 0.14 -4.47 -12.72
N SER A 181 -0.29 -3.24 -12.43
CA SER A 181 0.05 -2.56 -11.17
C SER A 181 -1.07 -2.55 -10.13
N SER A 182 -2.19 -3.23 -10.37
CA SER A 182 -3.21 -3.45 -9.34
C SER A 182 -2.67 -4.43 -8.31
N ASP A 183 -2.54 -4.00 -7.06
CA ASP A 183 -2.06 -4.85 -5.98
C ASP A 183 -2.97 -4.80 -4.74
N PRO A 184 -3.77 -5.84 -4.50
CA PRO A 184 -4.71 -5.86 -3.39
C PRO A 184 -4.02 -5.74 -2.03
N ALA A 185 -2.73 -6.10 -1.90
CA ALA A 185 -1.99 -5.93 -0.66
C ALA A 185 -1.80 -4.45 -0.28
N TYR A 186 -1.63 -3.56 -1.27
CA TYR A 186 -1.55 -2.12 -1.05
C TYR A 186 -2.88 -1.56 -0.54
N ALA A 187 -3.99 -1.90 -1.21
CA ALA A 187 -5.30 -1.48 -0.76
C ALA A 187 -5.68 -2.10 0.60
N GLY A 188 -5.26 -3.34 0.88
CA GLY A 188 -5.46 -3.99 2.17
C GLY A 188 -4.89 -3.20 3.35
N ALA A 189 -3.69 -2.62 3.19
CA ALA A 189 -3.09 -1.75 4.22
C ALA A 189 -3.88 -0.44 4.44
N LEU A 190 -4.45 0.12 3.37
CA LEU A 190 -5.31 1.30 3.48
C LEU A 190 -6.69 0.97 4.08
N VAL A 191 -7.25 -0.20 3.76
CA VAL A 191 -8.46 -0.73 4.42
C VAL A 191 -8.21 -0.92 5.91
N TRP A 192 -7.06 -1.47 6.31
CA TRP A 192 -6.67 -1.59 7.71
C TRP A 192 -6.65 -0.22 8.41
N ALA A 193 -6.04 0.79 7.79
CA ALA A 193 -6.00 2.14 8.33
C ALA A 193 -7.40 2.77 8.44
N LEU A 194 -8.23 2.66 7.40
CA LEU A 194 -9.60 3.17 7.40
C LEU A 194 -10.47 2.50 8.47
N TYR A 195 -10.34 1.18 8.63
CA TYR A 195 -11.05 0.43 9.67
C TYR A 195 -10.57 0.84 11.06
N ALA A 196 -9.26 1.04 11.24
CA ALA A 196 -8.72 1.52 12.50
C ALA A 196 -9.29 2.90 12.87
N ILE A 197 -9.32 3.85 11.92
CA ILE A 197 -9.93 5.17 12.09
C ILE A 197 -11.42 5.03 12.46
N ALA A 198 -12.16 4.17 11.74
CA ALA A 198 -13.57 3.93 11.99
C ALA A 198 -13.85 3.34 13.38
N SER A 199 -12.96 2.44 13.85
CA SER A 199 -13.08 1.78 15.15
C SER A 199 -12.72 2.69 16.32
N HIS A 200 -12.10 3.84 16.08
CA HIS A 200 -11.73 4.74 17.15
C HIS A 200 -13.00 5.40 17.71
N SER A 201 -13.35 5.00 18.93
CA SER A 201 -14.46 5.58 19.67
C SER A 201 -14.06 6.98 20.12
N THR A 202 -14.95 7.92 19.87
CA THR A 202 -14.73 9.37 19.86
C THR A 202 -14.62 9.98 21.25
N SER A 203 -14.47 9.13 22.28
CA SER A 203 -14.17 9.54 23.64
C SER A 203 -12.76 10.13 23.65
N ARG A 204 -12.71 11.47 23.54
CA ARG A 204 -11.53 12.29 23.79
C ARG A 204 -10.84 11.73 25.04
N PRO A 205 -9.55 11.38 24.99
CA PRO A 205 -8.82 11.06 26.21
C PRO A 205 -8.98 12.24 27.16
N GLU A 206 -9.38 12.02 28.42
CA GLU A 206 -9.57 13.10 29.42
C GLU A 206 -8.31 13.99 29.57
N ASN A 207 -7.16 13.46 29.16
CA ASN A 207 -5.85 14.09 29.18
C ASN A 207 -5.39 14.65 27.81
N ALA A 208 -6.28 14.78 26.82
CA ALA A 208 -5.99 15.44 25.55
C ALA A 208 -6.04 16.96 25.77
N VAL A 209 -4.95 17.48 26.31
CA VAL A 209 -4.72 18.89 26.61
C VAL A 209 -4.63 19.66 25.26
N ASP A 210 -5.54 20.61 25.08
CA ASP A 210 -5.45 21.81 24.23
C ASP A 210 -5.36 21.73 22.68
N ALA A 211 -5.28 20.56 22.05
CA ALA A 211 -5.00 20.52 20.59
C ALA A 211 -6.21 20.52 19.64
N VAL A 212 -7.45 20.30 20.10
CA VAL A 212 -8.61 20.28 19.21
C VAL A 212 -9.49 21.47 19.52
N VAL A 213 -9.62 22.39 18.56
CA VAL A 213 -10.69 23.37 18.50
C VAL A 213 -11.99 22.58 18.73
N THR A 214 -12.64 22.78 19.87
CA THR A 214 -13.93 22.16 20.19
C THR A 214 -14.84 22.39 19.00
N PHE A 215 -15.22 21.32 18.30
CA PHE A 215 -16.17 21.47 17.22
C PHE A 215 -17.49 21.89 17.86
N PRO A 216 -18.21 22.86 17.29
CA PRO A 216 -19.51 23.27 17.82
C PRO A 216 -20.47 22.10 18.05
N ASP A 217 -20.33 21.02 17.27
CA ASP A 217 -21.08 19.77 17.36
C ASP A 217 -20.15 18.53 17.39
N ASP A 218 -19.43 18.35 18.50
CA ASP A 218 -18.66 17.12 18.78
C ASP A 218 -19.54 15.83 18.77
N SER A 219 -20.87 15.97 18.77
CA SER A 219 -21.83 14.87 18.70
C SER A 219 -22.06 14.33 17.27
N ILE A 220 -21.72 15.10 16.22
CA ILE A 220 -22.09 14.76 14.83
C ILE A 220 -20.86 14.39 13.99
N ILE A 221 -19.79 15.18 14.08
CA ILE A 221 -18.63 15.05 13.17
C ILE A 221 -17.90 13.70 13.36
N PRO A 222 -17.57 13.27 14.59
CA PRO A 222 -16.81 12.04 14.77
C PRO A 222 -17.59 10.76 14.36
N PRO A 223 -18.91 10.61 14.67
CA PRO A 223 -19.72 9.52 14.11
C PRO A 223 -19.82 9.53 12.59
N ALA A 224 -19.92 10.71 11.97
CA ALA A 224 -19.99 10.84 10.52
C ALA A 224 -18.69 10.35 9.85
N LEU A 225 -17.53 10.76 10.36
CA LEU A 225 -16.23 10.30 9.87
C LEU A 225 -16.06 8.78 10.03
N SER A 226 -16.44 8.23 11.19
CA SER A 226 -16.41 6.77 11.40
C SER A 226 -17.28 6.02 10.36
N ARG A 227 -18.49 6.52 10.07
CA ARG A 227 -19.36 5.95 9.03
C ARG A 227 -18.75 6.06 7.63
N VAL A 228 -18.18 7.21 7.28
CA VAL A 228 -17.51 7.43 5.98
C VAL A 228 -16.31 6.49 5.84
N SER A 229 -15.46 6.37 6.86
CA SER A 229 -14.31 5.46 6.86
C SER A 229 -14.74 3.99 6.76
N THR A 230 -15.79 3.59 7.49
CA THR A 230 -16.38 2.23 7.41
C THR A 230 -16.90 1.94 6.01
N PHE A 231 -17.65 2.87 5.43
CA PHE A 231 -18.20 2.75 4.09
C PHE A 231 -17.08 2.63 3.04
N ALA A 232 -16.08 3.53 3.10
CA ALA A 232 -14.92 3.50 2.21
C ALA A 232 -14.15 2.17 2.32
N ALA A 233 -13.88 1.70 3.54
CA ALA A 233 -13.22 0.41 3.76
C ALA A 233 -14.03 -0.76 3.19
N THR A 234 -15.34 -0.78 3.42
CA THR A 234 -16.24 -1.82 2.92
C THR A 234 -16.28 -1.85 1.39
N LEU A 235 -16.41 -0.68 0.76
CA LEU A 235 -16.38 -0.56 -0.70
C LEU A 235 -15.05 -1.07 -1.28
N LEU A 236 -13.92 -0.75 -0.66
CA LEU A 236 -12.62 -1.23 -1.10
C LEU A 236 -12.51 -2.74 -0.97
N VAL A 237 -12.97 -3.33 0.14
CA VAL A 237 -13.00 -4.80 0.31
C VAL A 237 -13.84 -5.45 -0.78
N VAL A 238 -15.05 -4.95 -1.03
CA VAL A 238 -15.92 -5.46 -2.10
C VAL A 238 -15.24 -5.35 -3.46
N ALA A 239 -14.61 -4.22 -3.75
CA ALA A 239 -13.92 -4.00 -5.02
C ALA A 239 -12.72 -4.95 -5.21
N ILE A 240 -11.91 -5.16 -4.16
CA ILE A 240 -10.80 -6.12 -4.16
C ILE A 240 -11.31 -7.54 -4.43
N VAL A 241 -12.35 -7.97 -3.70
CA VAL A 241 -12.93 -9.32 -3.84
C VAL A 241 -13.54 -9.51 -5.23
N ALA A 242 -14.32 -8.53 -5.71
CA ALA A 242 -14.93 -8.58 -7.04
C ALA A 242 -13.86 -8.66 -8.14
N ARG A 243 -12.80 -7.87 -8.03
CA ARG A 243 -11.67 -7.90 -8.97
C ARG A 243 -10.99 -9.27 -8.95
N GLY A 244 -10.68 -9.80 -7.76
CA GLY A 244 -10.09 -11.13 -7.61
C GLY A 244 -10.96 -12.23 -8.22
N ALA A 245 -12.28 -12.16 -8.05
CA ALA A 245 -13.22 -13.10 -8.66
C ALA A 245 -13.22 -13.00 -10.21
N VAL A 246 -13.18 -11.80 -10.77
CA VAL A 246 -13.07 -11.58 -12.23
C VAL A 246 -11.76 -12.14 -12.77
N ASP A 247 -10.65 -11.91 -12.09
CA ASP A 247 -9.34 -12.41 -12.52
C ASP A 247 -9.25 -13.94 -12.40
N ALA A 248 -9.82 -14.53 -11.36
CA ALA A 248 -9.94 -15.99 -11.23
C ALA A 248 -10.77 -16.59 -12.36
N ALA A 249 -11.93 -16.00 -12.69
CA ALA A 249 -12.79 -16.46 -13.78
C ALA A 249 -12.15 -16.32 -15.17
N ARG A 250 -11.26 -15.33 -15.36
CA ARG A 250 -10.47 -15.20 -16.60
C ARG A 250 -9.44 -16.30 -16.72
N LEU A 251 -8.81 -16.69 -15.61
CA LEU A 251 -7.83 -17.77 -15.60
C LEU A 251 -8.46 -19.12 -15.93
N THR A 252 -9.65 -19.43 -15.38
CA THR A 252 -10.32 -20.70 -15.68
C THR A 252 -10.74 -20.81 -17.15
N ARG A 253 -11.25 -19.72 -17.76
CA ARG A 253 -11.62 -19.72 -19.19
C ARG A 253 -10.44 -19.88 -20.14
N ALA A 254 -9.26 -19.40 -19.75
CA ALA A 254 -8.06 -19.51 -20.58
C ALA A 254 -7.58 -20.96 -20.72
N ASP A 255 -7.82 -21.79 -19.69
CA ASP A 255 -7.47 -23.21 -19.69
C ASP A 255 -8.44 -24.06 -20.55
N ASP A 256 -9.66 -23.57 -20.80
CA ASP A 256 -10.71 -24.27 -21.56
C ASP A 256 -10.60 -24.10 -23.09
N VAL A 257 -9.78 -23.16 -23.59
CA VAL A 257 -9.58 -22.97 -25.03
C VAL A 257 -8.59 -24.02 -25.50
N PRO A 258 -8.99 -25.05 -26.28
CA PRO A 258 -8.06 -26.06 -26.77
C PRO A 258 -6.99 -25.34 -27.57
N SER A 259 -5.72 -25.58 -27.26
CA SER A 259 -4.61 -25.12 -28.08
C SER A 259 -4.77 -25.74 -29.47
N SER A 260 -5.44 -25.03 -30.37
CA SER A 260 -5.50 -25.37 -31.79
C SER A 260 -4.06 -25.64 -32.21
N PRO A 261 -3.71 -26.85 -32.66
CA PRO A 261 -2.36 -27.15 -33.08
C PRO A 261 -2.07 -26.26 -34.28
N THR A 262 -1.33 -25.18 -34.05
CA THR A 262 -0.79 -24.33 -35.10
C THR A 262 0.12 -25.24 -35.91
N LYS A 263 -0.39 -25.78 -37.02
CA LYS A 263 0.41 -26.47 -38.02
C LYS A 263 1.43 -25.47 -38.53
N VAL A 264 2.62 -25.48 -37.94
CA VAL A 264 3.80 -24.82 -38.50
C VAL A 264 4.13 -25.58 -39.78
N HIS A 265 3.56 -25.13 -40.89
CA HIS A 265 4.03 -25.54 -42.21
C HIS A 265 5.44 -24.99 -42.39
N SER A 266 6.43 -25.78 -42.00
CA SER A 266 7.83 -25.60 -42.39
C SER A 266 7.91 -25.70 -43.92
N ARG A 267 7.81 -24.56 -44.62
CA ARG A 267 8.26 -24.47 -46.01
C ARG A 267 9.78 -24.56 -46.00
N SER A 268 10.30 -25.76 -46.25
CA SER A 268 11.69 -25.95 -46.66
C SER A 268 11.85 -25.33 -48.06
N ALA A 269 12.36 -24.11 -48.13
CA ALA A 269 12.87 -23.56 -49.38
C ALA A 269 14.28 -24.13 -49.59
N SER A 270 14.38 -25.19 -50.37
CA SER A 270 15.64 -25.65 -50.97
C SER A 270 16.07 -24.62 -52.02
N LEU A 271 17.06 -23.81 -51.71
CA LEU A 271 17.79 -23.01 -52.69
C LEU A 271 19.03 -23.80 -53.12
N THR A 272 18.88 -24.54 -54.21
CA THR A 272 19.98 -24.97 -55.08
C THR A 272 19.97 -24.07 -56.31
N GLY A 273 21.06 -23.36 -56.54
CA GLY A 273 21.31 -22.50 -57.69
C GLY A 273 22.64 -21.79 -57.51
#